data_AF-A0A2S9G3S2-F1
#
_entry.id   AF-A0A2S9G3S2-F1
#
_cell.length_a   1.000
_cell.length_b   1.000
_cell.length_c   1.000
_cell.angle_alpha   90.00
_cell.angle_beta   90.00
_cell.angle_gamma   90.00
#
_symmetry.space_group_name_H-M   'P 1'
#
loop_
_entity.id
_entity.type
_entity.pdbx_description
1 polymer ?
#
loop_
_entity_poly.entity_id
_entity_poly.type
_entity_poly.pdbx_seq_one_letter_code
_entity_poly.pdbx_strand_id
1 'polypeptide(L)'
;DAKSGRQTSYRELAARVDSFAGALAARGLGVGDVVGLLAPNSPAFAVAFHGILRAGATATTINALFTAKDIAKQLTDSKAKLLIT
;
A
#
# COMPACT_ATOMS: atom_id res chain seq x y z
N ASP A 1 11.15 -8.57 -11.14
CA ASP A 1 12.11 -7.82 -10.30
C ASP A 1 13.47 -7.93 -10.94
N ALA A 2 14.00 -6.80 -11.40
CA ALA A 2 15.26 -6.77 -12.14
C ALA A 2 16.47 -7.17 -11.29
N LYS A 3 16.41 -6.97 -9.95
CA LYS A 3 17.53 -7.33 -9.06
C LYS A 3 17.61 -8.83 -8.79
N SER A 4 16.48 -9.48 -8.53
CA SER A 4 16.42 -10.91 -8.21
C SER A 4 16.12 -11.82 -9.40
N GLY A 5 15.78 -11.27 -10.57
CA GLY A 5 15.29 -12.03 -11.73
C GLY A 5 13.89 -12.61 -11.54
N ARG A 6 13.27 -12.46 -10.36
CA ARG A 6 11.95 -13.03 -10.08
C ARG A 6 10.88 -12.42 -10.98
N GLN A 7 10.15 -13.29 -11.68
CA GLN A 7 9.00 -12.89 -12.48
C GLN A 7 7.71 -13.08 -11.68
N THR A 8 6.67 -12.34 -12.03
CA THR A 8 5.35 -12.47 -11.43
C THR A 8 4.33 -12.26 -12.53
N SER A 9 3.51 -13.27 -12.77
CA SER A 9 2.41 -13.20 -13.73
C SER A 9 1.29 -12.32 -13.18
N TYR A 10 0.44 -11.80 -14.08
CA TYR A 10 -0.75 -11.05 -13.68
C TYR A 10 -1.70 -11.85 -12.77
N ARG A 11 -1.80 -13.17 -12.98
CA ARG A 11 -2.62 -14.05 -12.13
C ARG A 11 -2.08 -14.11 -10.70
N GLU A 12 -0.77 -14.27 -10.54
CA GLU A 12 -0.13 -14.29 -9.23
C GLU A 12 -0.22 -12.93 -8.54
N LEU A 13 -0.08 -11.83 -9.30
CA LEU A 13 -0.28 -10.48 -8.78
C LEU A 13 -1.70 -10.29 -8.26
N ALA A 14 -2.72 -10.62 -9.07
CA ALA A 14 -4.11 -10.50 -8.68
C ALA A 14 -4.44 -11.31 -7.41
N ALA A 15 -3.99 -12.57 -7.35
CA ALA A 15 -4.19 -13.42 -6.16
C ALA A 15 -3.56 -12.82 -4.89
N ARG A 16 -2.37 -12.22 -4.99
CA ARG A 16 -1.71 -11.55 -3.87
C ARG A 16 -2.43 -10.26 -3.46
N VAL A 17 -2.93 -9.50 -4.44
CA VAL A 17 -3.73 -8.28 -4.22
C VAL A 17 -5.02 -8.63 -3.47
N ASP A 18 -5.77 -9.64 -3.92
CA ASP A 18 -7.01 -10.05 -3.27
C ASP A 18 -6.77 -10.58 -1.85
N SER A 19 -5.71 -11.37 -1.65
CA SER A 19 -5.31 -11.85 -0.32
C SER A 19 -4.94 -10.69 0.61
N PHE A 20 -4.18 -9.71 0.12
CA PHE A 20 -3.80 -8.55 0.94
C PHE A 20 -5.00 -7.66 1.26
N ALA A 21 -5.88 -7.42 0.28
CA ALA A 21 -7.12 -6.68 0.47
C ALA A 21 -8.02 -7.34 1.52
N GLY A 22 -8.16 -8.66 1.49
CA GLY A 22 -8.89 -9.41 2.52
C GLY A 22 -8.28 -9.24 3.92
N ALA A 23 -6.94 -9.19 4.01
CA ALA A 23 -6.25 -8.95 5.27
C ALA A 23 -6.42 -7.51 5.80
N LEU A 24 -6.56 -6.52 4.91
CA LEU A 24 -6.89 -5.14 5.30
C LEU A 24 -8.36 -5.03 5.75
N ALA A 25 -9.29 -5.64 5.01
CA ALA A 25 -10.70 -5.67 5.36
C ALA A 25 -10.95 -6.37 6.72
N ALA A 26 -10.24 -7.47 6.99
CA ALA A 26 -10.28 -8.15 8.30
C ALA A 26 -9.77 -7.27 9.46
N ARG A 27 -8.99 -6.22 9.16
CA ARG A 27 -8.54 -5.19 10.13
C ARG A 27 -9.48 -3.99 10.19
N GLY A 28 -10.63 -4.06 9.51
CA GLY A 28 -11.65 -3.01 9.50
C GLY A 28 -11.37 -1.86 8.54
N LEU A 29 -10.41 -1.99 7.61
CA LEU A 29 -10.18 -0.98 6.59
C LEU A 29 -11.18 -1.13 5.43
N GLY A 30 -11.72 -0.02 4.97
CA GLY A 30 -12.64 0.01 3.84
C GLY A 30 -12.87 1.40 3.24
N VAL A 31 -14.06 1.59 2.67
CA VAL A 31 -14.45 2.84 1.99
C VAL A 31 -14.35 4.03 2.93
N GLY A 32 -13.64 5.08 2.48
CA GLY A 32 -13.42 6.31 3.24
C GLY A 32 -12.17 6.29 4.12
N ASP A 33 -11.52 5.13 4.27
CA ASP A 33 -10.25 5.04 4.99
C ASP A 33 -9.07 5.42 4.10
N VAL A 34 -8.06 6.01 4.72
CA VAL A 34 -6.80 6.34 4.07
C VAL A 34 -5.67 5.51 4.67
N VAL A 35 -4.82 4.96 3.82
CA VAL A 35 -3.65 4.16 4.18
C VAL A 35 -2.40 4.81 3.60
N GLY A 36 -1.45 5.13 4.48
CA GLY A 36 -0.11 5.56 4.09
C GLY A 36 0.68 4.38 3.51
N LEU A 37 1.34 4.61 2.39
CA LEU A 37 2.21 3.61 1.75
C LEU A 37 3.62 4.18 1.57
N LEU A 38 4.56 3.75 2.41
CA LEU A 38 5.98 4.11 2.35
C LEU A 38 6.78 2.86 2.00
N ALA A 39 6.97 2.56 0.72
CA ALA A 39 7.71 1.36 0.32
C ALA A 39 8.65 1.66 -0.86
N PRO A 40 9.78 0.95 -0.98
CA PRO A 40 10.67 1.08 -2.12
C PRO A 40 10.04 0.49 -3.39
N ASN A 41 10.63 0.82 -4.54
CA ASN A 41 10.28 0.21 -5.83
C ASN A 41 10.47 -1.31 -5.79
N SER A 42 9.38 -2.04 -5.60
CA SER A 42 9.37 -3.49 -5.40
C SER A 42 8.05 -4.10 -5.86
N PRO A 43 7.99 -5.42 -6.15
CA PRO A 43 6.73 -6.09 -6.41
C PRO A 43 5.73 -6.00 -5.24
N ALA A 44 6.23 -5.87 -4.00
CA ALA A 44 5.39 -5.70 -2.82
C ALA A 44 4.65 -4.35 -2.84
N PHE A 45 5.27 -3.28 -3.36
CA PHE A 45 4.59 -2.00 -3.56
C PHE A 45 3.33 -2.16 -4.42
N ALA A 46 3.45 -2.88 -5.56
CA ALA A 46 2.31 -3.10 -6.44
C ALA A 46 1.18 -3.87 -5.74
N VAL A 47 1.52 -4.92 -4.97
CA VAL A 47 0.53 -5.68 -4.18
C VAL A 47 -0.13 -4.79 -3.13
N ALA A 48 0.65 -4.01 -2.38
CA ALA A 48 0.14 -3.15 -1.32
C ALA A 48 -0.76 -2.05 -1.87
N PHE A 49 -0.30 -1.32 -2.89
CA PHE A 49 -1.05 -0.25 -3.53
C PHE A 49 -2.39 -0.75 -4.08
N HIS A 50 -2.37 -1.80 -4.89
CA HIS A 50 -3.61 -2.34 -5.46
C HIS A 50 -4.49 -3.01 -4.39
N GLY A 51 -3.92 -3.63 -3.36
CA GLY A 51 -4.70 -4.24 -2.27
C GLY A 51 -5.42 -3.21 -1.41
N ILE A 52 -4.83 -2.03 -1.15
CA ILE A 52 -5.50 -0.91 -0.49
C ILE A 52 -6.74 -0.49 -1.31
N LEU A 53 -6.55 -0.25 -2.62
CA LEU A 53 -7.64 0.13 -3.52
C LEU A 53 -8.72 -0.95 -3.62
N ARG A 54 -8.30 -2.22 -3.68
CA ARG A 54 -9.20 -3.39 -3.77
C ARG A 54 -10.04 -3.57 -2.51
N ALA A 55 -9.51 -3.22 -1.34
CA ALA A 55 -10.23 -3.17 -0.07
C ALA A 55 -11.23 -1.99 0.02
N GLY A 56 -11.20 -1.07 -0.96
CA GLY A 56 -12.05 0.12 -1.00
C GLY A 56 -11.45 1.35 -0.31
N ALA A 57 -10.23 1.24 0.24
CA ALA A 57 -9.53 2.33 0.88
C ALA A 57 -8.71 3.17 -0.12
N THR A 58 -8.29 4.35 0.30
CA THR A 58 -7.43 5.27 -0.47
C THR A 58 -5.97 5.12 -0.07
N ALA A 59 -5.07 4.96 -1.03
CA ALA A 59 -3.63 4.98 -0.79
C ALA A 59 -3.08 6.42 -0.85
N THR A 60 -2.38 6.85 0.20
CA THR A 60 -1.52 8.04 0.16
C THR A 60 -0.07 7.58 0.07
N THR A 61 0.52 7.66 -1.12
CA THR A 61 1.89 7.20 -1.37
C THR A 61 2.88 8.22 -0.81
N ILE A 62 3.85 7.76 -0.05
CA ILE A 62 4.81 8.60 0.67
C ILE A 62 6.15 8.51 -0.04
N ASN A 63 6.73 9.66 -0.36
CA ASN A 63 8.04 9.72 -0.98
C ASN A 63 9.11 9.25 0.01
N ALA A 64 9.95 8.29 -0.38
CA ALA A 64 11.02 7.76 0.46
C ALA A 64 12.10 8.79 0.84
N LEU A 65 12.17 9.93 0.14
CA LEU A 65 13.09 11.04 0.42
C LEU A 65 12.51 12.08 1.39
N PHE A 66 11.27 11.93 1.83
CA PHE A 66 10.66 12.85 2.78
C PHE A 66 11.30 12.76 4.16
N THR A 67 11.44 13.91 4.80
CA THR A 67 11.84 13.95 6.21
C THR A 67 10.70 13.41 7.08
N ALA A 68 11.01 13.00 8.32
CA ALA A 68 9.99 12.57 9.26
C ALA A 68 8.87 13.62 9.46
N LYS A 69 9.20 14.92 9.37
CA LYS A 69 8.23 16.02 9.46
C LYS A 69 7.28 16.05 8.26
N ASP A 70 7.79 15.85 7.06
CA ASP A 70 6.98 15.82 5.84
C ASP A 70 6.04 14.61 5.84
N ILE A 71 6.54 13.45 6.28
CA ILE A 71 5.74 12.22 6.44
C ILE A 71 4.63 12.44 7.47
N ALA A 72 4.96 12.96 8.66
CA ALA A 72 3.99 13.23 9.71
C ALA A 72 2.91 14.22 9.25
N LYS A 73 3.30 15.25 8.48
CA LYS A 73 2.35 16.20 7.88
C LYS A 73 1.40 15.50 6.92
N GLN A 74 1.91 14.73 5.96
CA GLN A 74 1.08 14.01 4.98
C GLN A 74 0.12 13.02 5.66
N LEU A 75 0.60 12.26 6.64
CA LEU A 75 -0.24 11.31 7.39
C LEU A 75 -1.36 12.01 8.17
N THR A 76 -1.05 13.15 8.79
CA THR A 76 -2.03 13.96 9.55
C THR A 76 -3.07 14.58 8.62
N ASP A 77 -2.63 15.25 7.55
CA ASP A 77 -3.52 15.95 6.61
C ASP A 77 -4.47 14.97 5.90
N SER A 78 -3.96 13.78 5.58
CA SER A 78 -4.74 12.72 4.93
C SER A 78 -5.57 11.87 5.89
N LYS A 79 -5.43 12.07 7.21
CA LYS A 79 -6.08 11.25 8.25
C LYS A 79 -5.83 9.75 8.07
N ALA A 80 -4.60 9.39 7.70
CA ALA A 80 -4.24 7.99 7.48
C ALA A 80 -4.46 7.15 8.75
N LYS A 81 -5.23 6.07 8.62
CA LYS A 81 -5.53 5.14 9.73
C LYS A 81 -4.47 4.06 9.93
N LEU A 82 -3.68 3.81 8.89
CA LEU A 82 -2.63 2.79 8.87
C LEU A 82 -1.46 3.29 8.01
N LEU A 83 -0.25 2.89 8.37
CA LEU A 83 0.95 3.02 7.54
C LEU A 83 1.47 1.62 7.18
N ILE A 84 1.69 1.39 5.90
CA ILE A 84 2.41 0.21 5.37
C ILE A 84 3.82 0.66 5.00
N THR A 85 4.83 -0.06 5.50
CA THR A 85 6.25 0.20 5.25
C THR A 85 7.05 -1.07 5.01
#